data_AF-X1KF88-F1
#
_entry.id   AF-X1KF88-F1
#
_cell.length_a   1.000
_cell.length_b   1.000
_cell.length_c   1.000
_cell.angle_alpha   90.00
_cell.angle_beta   90.00
_cell.angle_gamma   90.00
#
_symmetry.space_group_name_H-M   'P 1'
#
loop_
_entity.id
_entity.type
_entity.pdbx_description
1 polymer ?
#
loop_
_entity_poly.entity_id
_entity_poly.type
_entity_poly.pdbx_seq_one_letter_code
_entity_poly.pdbx_strand_id
1 'polypeptide(L)'
;MEELDKIDEITLEIDGREVKAREGMTILEAAKSVGINIPTLCYHPALTPFGACRICSVEIVQRGRSRIVTSCVYPVEEGLVVRTKSDRVISDRKMLIELMLACAPKAKVIQDLAHEYGVERTRLKIEDEENLCILCGLCARICEERMGRSAISFVGRGIDRKIDTPFHIQTEECMACGACAFVCPTGAIKLEEIHLVRKSGGKSGTYIANEHKGGRGRGQIVAVCLSQKKESKKPVNQGLLKEDYGFVGDMHAGSARQVSLLAIETVNKMLSALESINPDRMRSQDIKINPGDSAENLLTEGIDLMSLHIGTRIYIGKEAILEVTQLGKAFHRPGFYLLPLEGVFARVVQGGVVKPGDNLTAQLNGM
;
A
#
# COMPACT_ATOMS: atom_id res chain seq x y z
N MET A 1 2.38 37.53 -25.56
CA MET A 1 2.31 36.51 -24.48
C MET A 1 1.03 35.70 -24.72
N GLU A 2 0.98 35.04 -25.88
CA GLU A 2 -0.20 34.31 -26.40
C GLU A 2 0.33 33.22 -27.33
N GLU A 3 0.81 32.14 -26.73
CA GLU A 3 1.12 30.86 -27.42
C GLU A 3 1.15 29.79 -26.31
N LEU A 4 -0.04 29.48 -25.80
CA LEU A 4 -0.27 28.38 -24.86
C LEU A 4 -0.95 27.25 -25.63
N ASP A 5 -0.18 26.19 -25.85
CA ASP A 5 -0.59 24.82 -26.17
C ASP A 5 -1.90 24.67 -26.96
N LYS A 6 -1.79 24.70 -28.29
CA LYS A 6 -2.69 23.91 -29.12
C LYS A 6 -2.40 22.43 -28.85
N ILE A 7 -3.15 21.86 -27.90
CA ILE A 7 -3.23 20.42 -27.74
C ILE A 7 -4.02 19.90 -28.94
N ASP A 8 -3.36 19.23 -29.87
CA ASP A 8 -4.04 18.63 -31.01
C ASP A 8 -4.99 17.53 -30.51
N GLU A 9 -6.29 17.74 -30.80
CA GLU A 9 -7.39 16.88 -30.38
C GLU A 9 -7.62 15.82 -31.45
N ILE A 10 -7.43 14.56 -31.07
CA ILE A 10 -7.57 13.39 -31.93
C ILE A 10 -8.94 12.76 -31.71
N THR A 11 -9.66 12.50 -32.81
CA THR A 11 -10.96 11.83 -32.80
C THR A 11 -10.82 10.37 -33.17
N LEU A 12 -11.37 9.50 -32.34
CA LEU A 12 -11.41 8.04 -32.53
C LEU A 12 -12.78 7.48 -32.16
N GLU A 13 -13.09 6.27 -32.64
CA GLU A 13 -14.30 5.55 -32.27
C GLU A 13 -13.96 4.42 -31.29
N ILE A 14 -14.69 4.28 -30.19
CA ILE A 14 -14.58 3.14 -29.27
C ILE A 14 -15.98 2.54 -29.06
N ASP A 15 -16.16 1.29 -29.50
CA ASP A 15 -17.41 0.53 -29.45
C ASP A 15 -18.62 1.32 -30.01
N GLY A 16 -18.46 1.98 -31.17
CA GLY A 16 -19.51 2.78 -31.81
C GLY A 16 -19.73 4.17 -31.20
N ARG A 17 -18.90 4.60 -30.24
CA ARG A 17 -18.94 5.95 -29.65
C ARG A 17 -17.77 6.78 -30.16
N GLU A 18 -18.05 7.99 -30.63
CA GLU A 18 -17.02 8.98 -30.90
C GLU A 18 -16.38 9.44 -29.56
N VAL A 19 -15.04 9.44 -29.53
CA VAL A 19 -14.22 9.81 -28.38
C VAL A 19 -13.20 10.84 -28.83
N LYS A 20 -13.11 11.93 -28.09
CA LYS A 20 -12.06 12.95 -28.24
C LYS A 20 -10.95 12.65 -27.24
N ALA A 21 -9.74 12.50 -27.74
CA ALA A 21 -8.54 12.24 -26.95
C ALA A 21 -7.47 13.29 -27.26
N ARG A 22 -6.53 13.46 -26.34
CA ARG A 22 -5.35 14.32 -26.58
C ARG A 22 -4.27 13.51 -27.26
N GLU A 23 -3.49 14.14 -28.14
CA GLU A 23 -2.28 13.51 -28.66
C GLU A 23 -1.39 12.97 -27.53
N GLY A 24 -0.80 11.79 -27.74
CA GLY A 24 0.00 11.08 -26.74
C GLY A 24 -0.78 10.23 -25.73
N MET A 25 -2.11 10.34 -25.65
CA MET A 25 -2.92 9.40 -24.84
C MET A 25 -2.88 7.98 -25.40
N THR A 26 -2.97 6.99 -24.52
CA THR A 26 -3.22 5.59 -24.92
C THR A 26 -4.71 5.32 -25.14
N ILE A 27 -5.06 4.27 -25.89
CA ILE A 27 -6.46 3.81 -26.04
C ILE A 27 -7.11 3.54 -24.67
N LEU A 28 -6.37 3.03 -23.69
CA LEU A 28 -6.87 2.78 -22.34
C LEU A 28 -7.29 4.08 -21.63
N GLU A 29 -6.51 5.15 -21.79
CA GLU A 29 -6.80 6.45 -21.18
C GLU A 29 -7.98 7.14 -21.87
N ALA A 30 -8.05 7.07 -23.19
CA ALA A 30 -9.20 7.53 -23.97
C ALA A 30 -10.48 6.74 -23.65
N ALA A 31 -10.41 5.42 -23.46
CA ALA A 31 -11.57 4.62 -23.03
C ALA A 31 -12.03 5.01 -21.61
N LYS A 32 -11.09 5.22 -20.69
CA LYS A 32 -11.39 5.64 -19.31
C LYS A 32 -12.04 7.02 -19.22
N SER A 33 -11.63 7.99 -20.05
CA SER A 33 -12.22 9.34 -20.00
C SER A 33 -13.72 9.37 -20.34
N VAL A 34 -14.20 8.39 -21.13
CA VAL A 34 -15.63 8.22 -21.49
C VAL A 34 -16.31 7.07 -20.74
N GLY A 35 -15.70 6.54 -19.68
CA GLY A 35 -16.28 5.50 -18.82
C GLY A 35 -16.34 4.10 -19.44
N ILE A 36 -15.61 3.83 -20.52
CA ILE A 36 -15.50 2.48 -21.11
C ILE A 36 -14.44 1.70 -20.32
N ASN A 37 -14.89 0.70 -19.56
CA ASN A 37 -13.99 -0.15 -18.79
C ASN A 37 -13.27 -1.18 -19.69
N ILE A 38 -11.94 -1.13 -19.71
CA ILE A 38 -11.08 -2.16 -20.30
C ILE A 38 -10.26 -2.79 -19.15
N PRO A 39 -10.32 -4.11 -18.94
CA PRO A 39 -9.65 -4.75 -17.80
C PRO A 39 -8.13 -4.60 -17.90
N THR A 40 -7.47 -4.41 -16.75
CA THR A 40 -6.01 -4.29 -16.64
C THR A 40 -5.49 -4.92 -15.36
N LEU A 41 -4.40 -5.70 -15.47
CA LEU A 41 -3.68 -6.28 -14.32
C LEU A 41 -2.23 -5.79 -14.18
N CYS A 42 -1.61 -5.29 -15.25
CA CYS A 42 -0.22 -4.80 -15.24
C CYS A 42 -0.07 -3.29 -15.53
N TYR A 43 -1.18 -2.55 -15.50
CA TYR A 43 -1.19 -1.10 -15.67
C TYR A 43 -1.39 -0.43 -14.31
N HIS A 44 -0.67 0.64 -14.06
CA HIS A 44 -0.85 1.53 -12.93
C HIS A 44 -0.55 2.96 -13.39
N PRO A 45 -1.37 3.98 -13.09
CA PRO A 45 -1.17 5.34 -13.61
C PRO A 45 0.19 5.96 -13.23
N ALA A 46 0.73 5.59 -12.06
CA ALA A 46 2.06 6.01 -11.65
C ALA A 46 3.21 5.20 -12.27
N LEU A 47 2.99 4.38 -13.30
CA LEU A 47 4.04 3.60 -13.95
C LEU A 47 3.94 3.71 -15.48
N THR A 48 5.07 3.56 -16.15
CA THR A 48 5.12 3.53 -17.62
C THR A 48 4.20 2.42 -18.18
N PRO A 49 3.61 2.56 -19.37
CA PRO A 49 2.99 1.44 -20.08
C PRO A 49 3.93 0.24 -20.29
N PHE A 50 3.45 -0.99 -20.03
CA PHE A 50 4.25 -2.23 -20.18
C PHE A 50 3.55 -3.36 -20.93
N GLY A 51 2.22 -3.48 -20.84
CA GLY A 51 1.43 -4.39 -21.68
C GLY A 51 1.58 -5.91 -21.43
N ALA A 52 2.40 -6.35 -20.47
CA ALA A 52 2.74 -7.77 -20.28
C ALA A 52 1.54 -8.71 -20.05
N CYS A 53 0.55 -8.33 -19.22
CA CYS A 53 -0.58 -9.22 -18.91
C CYS A 53 -1.57 -9.45 -20.08
N ARG A 54 -1.50 -8.64 -21.15
CA ARG A 54 -2.36 -8.70 -22.35
C ARG A 54 -3.89 -8.66 -22.16
N ILE A 55 -4.44 -8.70 -20.95
CA ILE A 55 -5.90 -8.73 -20.72
C ILE A 55 -6.62 -7.47 -21.27
N CYS A 56 -5.91 -6.35 -21.32
CA CYS A 56 -6.34 -5.09 -21.95
C CYS A 56 -6.29 -5.12 -23.49
N SER A 57 -6.23 -6.29 -24.12
CA SER A 57 -6.24 -6.39 -25.58
C SER A 57 -7.57 -5.90 -26.16
N VAL A 58 -7.49 -5.19 -27.28
CA VAL A 58 -8.62 -4.65 -28.05
C VAL A 58 -8.35 -4.88 -29.53
N GLU A 59 -9.40 -4.98 -30.33
CA GLU A 59 -9.27 -5.01 -31.78
C GLU A 59 -9.34 -3.57 -32.29
N ILE A 60 -8.33 -3.17 -33.06
CA ILE A 60 -8.37 -1.91 -33.80
C ILE A 60 -8.58 -2.18 -35.29
N VAL A 61 -9.36 -1.33 -35.94
CA VAL A 61 -9.61 -1.32 -37.37
C VAL A 61 -9.13 0.02 -37.93
N GLN A 62 -8.25 -0.03 -38.94
CA GLN A 62 -7.73 1.15 -39.60
C GLN A 62 -7.50 0.83 -41.08
N ARG A 63 -7.95 1.71 -41.99
CA ARG A 63 -7.81 1.54 -43.45
C ARG A 63 -8.24 0.15 -43.96
N GLY A 64 -9.35 -0.39 -43.41
CA GLY A 64 -9.91 -1.69 -43.77
C GLY A 64 -9.15 -2.93 -43.26
N ARG A 65 -8.10 -2.76 -42.44
CA ARG A 65 -7.37 -3.87 -41.80
C ARG A 65 -7.64 -3.88 -40.30
N SER A 66 -7.84 -5.05 -39.70
CA SER A 66 -7.93 -5.20 -38.25
C SER A 66 -6.73 -5.91 -37.64
N ARG A 67 -6.38 -5.52 -36.41
CA ARG A 67 -5.33 -6.16 -35.60
C ARG A 67 -5.64 -6.06 -34.11
N ILE A 68 -5.17 -7.04 -33.32
CA ILE A 68 -5.27 -7.01 -31.86
C ILE A 68 -4.07 -6.27 -31.29
N VAL A 69 -4.31 -5.31 -30.39
CA VAL A 69 -3.29 -4.48 -29.73
C VAL A 69 -3.60 -4.33 -28.24
N THR A 70 -2.61 -4.01 -27.42
CA THR A 70 -2.80 -3.69 -26.00
C THR A 70 -3.20 -2.23 -25.83
N SER A 71 -4.43 -1.96 -25.36
CA SER A 71 -4.93 -0.60 -25.18
C SER A 71 -4.08 0.25 -24.23
N CYS A 72 -3.40 -0.36 -23.27
CA CYS A 72 -2.59 0.34 -22.28
C CYS A 72 -1.24 0.86 -22.78
N VAL A 73 -0.82 0.49 -24.00
CA VAL A 73 0.45 0.93 -24.63
C VAL A 73 0.19 1.60 -25.98
N TYR A 74 -0.85 1.18 -26.71
CA TYR A 74 -1.12 1.68 -28.05
C TYR A 74 -1.64 3.13 -28.00
N PRO A 75 -1.00 4.09 -28.70
CA PRO A 75 -1.42 5.50 -28.71
C PRO A 75 -2.71 5.68 -29.53
N VAL A 76 -3.49 6.72 -29.22
CA VAL A 76 -4.62 7.11 -30.07
C VAL A 76 -4.13 7.63 -31.43
N GLU A 77 -4.90 7.38 -32.48
CA GLU A 77 -4.66 7.84 -33.84
C GLU A 77 -5.97 8.37 -34.44
N GLU A 78 -5.89 9.34 -35.34
CA GLU A 78 -7.07 9.95 -35.98
C GLU A 78 -7.84 8.93 -36.82
N GLY A 79 -9.16 8.88 -36.64
CA GLY A 79 -10.04 7.94 -37.33
C GLY A 79 -9.82 6.46 -36.95
N LEU A 80 -9.17 6.18 -35.82
CA LEU A 80 -8.99 4.83 -35.32
C LEU A 80 -10.32 4.26 -34.80
N VAL A 81 -10.71 3.07 -35.25
CA VAL A 81 -11.90 2.37 -34.72
C VAL A 81 -11.47 1.26 -33.77
N VAL A 82 -11.90 1.32 -32.52
CA VAL A 82 -11.55 0.39 -31.44
C VAL A 82 -12.78 -0.44 -31.05
N ARG A 83 -12.62 -1.75 -30.98
CA ARG A 83 -13.63 -2.70 -30.50
C ARG A 83 -13.09 -3.41 -29.25
N THR A 84 -13.70 -3.17 -28.10
CA THR A 84 -13.25 -3.71 -26.80
C THR A 84 -13.85 -5.08 -26.48
N LYS A 85 -14.86 -5.51 -27.24
CA LYS A 85 -15.65 -6.75 -27.03
C LYS A 85 -15.96 -7.54 -28.33
N SER A 86 -15.13 -7.45 -29.38
CA SER A 86 -15.32 -8.34 -30.54
C SER A 86 -15.06 -9.80 -30.18
N ASP A 87 -15.64 -10.76 -30.93
CA ASP A 87 -15.52 -12.19 -30.64
C ASP A 87 -14.05 -12.64 -30.49
N ARG A 88 -13.17 -12.08 -31.31
CA ARG A 88 -11.73 -12.31 -31.25
C ARG A 88 -11.12 -11.81 -29.94
N VAL A 89 -11.46 -10.60 -29.49
CA VAL A 89 -11.00 -10.05 -28.20
C VAL A 89 -11.53 -10.86 -27.02
N ILE A 90 -12.79 -11.28 -27.05
CA ILE A 90 -13.38 -12.11 -25.99
C ILE A 90 -12.73 -13.49 -25.94
N SER A 91 -12.48 -14.11 -27.10
CA SER A 91 -11.76 -15.39 -27.20
C SER A 91 -10.32 -15.28 -26.67
N ASP A 92 -9.58 -14.25 -27.09
CA ASP A 92 -8.21 -14.00 -26.65
C ASP A 92 -8.15 -13.75 -25.13
N ARG A 93 -9.09 -12.96 -24.57
CA ARG A 93 -9.20 -12.74 -23.12
C ARG A 93 -9.53 -14.02 -22.35
N LYS A 94 -10.45 -14.85 -22.83
CA LYS A 94 -10.76 -16.16 -22.22
C LYS A 94 -9.52 -17.05 -22.14
N MET A 95 -8.76 -17.15 -23.24
CA MET A 95 -7.51 -17.92 -23.28
C MET A 95 -6.46 -17.35 -22.30
N LEU A 96 -6.32 -16.03 -22.22
CA LEU A 96 -5.43 -15.37 -21.25
C LEU A 96 -5.87 -15.64 -19.79
N ILE A 97 -7.16 -15.67 -19.51
CA ILE A 97 -7.69 -15.99 -18.17
C ILE A 97 -7.45 -17.46 -17.83
N GLU A 98 -7.62 -18.40 -18.77
CA GLU A 98 -7.25 -19.81 -18.55
C GLU A 98 -5.75 -19.99 -18.24
N LEU A 99 -4.88 -19.24 -18.92
CA LEU A 99 -3.45 -19.17 -18.61
C LEU A 99 -3.20 -18.60 -17.22
N MET A 100 -3.84 -17.49 -16.85
CA MET A 100 -3.70 -16.87 -15.53
C MET A 100 -4.24 -17.76 -14.40
N LEU A 101 -5.33 -18.51 -14.63
CA LEU A 101 -5.84 -19.52 -13.69
C LEU A 101 -4.87 -20.71 -13.53
N ALA A 102 -4.17 -21.11 -14.60
CA ALA A 102 -3.16 -22.17 -14.52
C ALA A 102 -1.93 -21.73 -13.72
N CYS A 103 -1.56 -20.45 -13.81
CA CYS A 103 -0.46 -19.87 -13.03
C CYS A 103 -0.85 -19.50 -11.61
N ALA A 104 -2.05 -18.95 -11.38
CA ALA A 104 -2.45 -18.32 -10.12
C ALA A 104 -3.92 -18.66 -9.74
N PRO A 105 -4.25 -19.94 -9.51
CA PRO A 105 -5.65 -20.41 -9.39
C PRO A 105 -6.41 -19.84 -8.19
N LYS A 106 -5.71 -19.48 -7.12
CA LYS A 106 -6.30 -18.89 -5.89
C LYS A 106 -6.30 -17.36 -5.86
N ALA A 107 -5.77 -16.70 -6.88
CA ALA A 107 -5.78 -15.24 -6.95
C ALA A 107 -7.21 -14.72 -7.21
N LYS A 108 -7.82 -14.10 -6.21
CA LYS A 108 -9.23 -13.67 -6.24
C LYS A 108 -9.58 -12.82 -7.46
N VAL A 109 -8.73 -11.85 -7.84
CA VAL A 109 -8.92 -11.02 -9.03
C VAL A 109 -8.98 -11.84 -10.34
N ILE A 110 -8.28 -12.97 -10.41
CA ILE A 110 -8.28 -13.86 -11.58
C ILE A 110 -9.55 -14.71 -11.59
N GLN A 111 -10.00 -15.17 -10.42
CA GLN A 111 -11.28 -15.86 -10.26
C GLN A 111 -12.47 -14.96 -10.62
N ASP A 112 -12.41 -13.68 -10.25
CA ASP A 112 -13.45 -12.69 -10.56
C ASP A 112 -13.50 -12.38 -12.07
N LEU A 113 -12.34 -12.22 -12.72
CA LEU A 113 -12.26 -12.13 -14.19
C LEU A 113 -12.74 -13.42 -14.88
N ALA A 114 -12.43 -14.59 -14.33
CA ALA A 114 -12.90 -15.86 -14.85
C ALA A 114 -14.43 -15.97 -14.79
N HIS A 115 -15.03 -15.55 -13.68
CA HIS A 115 -16.48 -15.46 -13.54
C HIS A 115 -17.10 -14.44 -14.52
N GLU A 116 -16.53 -13.22 -14.63
CA GLU A 116 -17.00 -12.18 -15.57
C GLU A 116 -17.02 -12.68 -17.04
N TYR A 117 -15.99 -13.43 -17.45
CA TYR A 117 -15.85 -13.92 -18.82
C TYR A 117 -16.49 -15.31 -19.03
N GLY A 118 -17.03 -15.96 -18.00
CA GLY A 118 -17.62 -17.30 -18.11
C GLY A 118 -16.60 -18.40 -18.36
N VAL A 119 -15.44 -18.35 -17.68
CA VAL A 119 -14.40 -19.37 -17.66
C VAL A 119 -14.49 -20.14 -16.34
N GLU A 120 -15.17 -21.29 -16.33
CA GLU A 120 -15.40 -22.07 -15.11
C GLU A 120 -14.12 -22.74 -14.57
N ARG A 121 -13.23 -23.18 -15.47
CA ARG A 121 -11.98 -23.87 -15.14
C ARG A 121 -10.95 -23.69 -16.25
N THR A 122 -9.68 -23.72 -15.90
CA THR A 122 -8.60 -23.84 -16.89
C THR A 122 -8.54 -25.26 -17.45
N ARG A 123 -8.25 -25.38 -18.76
CA ARG A 123 -7.94 -26.67 -19.40
C ARG A 123 -6.46 -27.06 -19.28
N LEU A 124 -5.63 -26.15 -18.76
CA LEU A 124 -4.19 -26.32 -18.63
C LEU A 124 -3.85 -26.97 -17.28
N LYS A 125 -2.67 -27.59 -17.21
CA LYS A 125 -2.14 -28.14 -15.95
C LYS A 125 -1.78 -26.98 -15.01
N ILE A 126 -2.31 -27.02 -13.78
CA ILE A 126 -1.82 -26.22 -12.65
C ILE A 126 -0.57 -26.91 -12.10
N GLU A 127 0.52 -26.17 -11.91
CA GLU A 127 1.77 -26.71 -11.33
C GLU A 127 1.91 -26.37 -9.85
N ASP A 128 1.38 -25.23 -9.42
CA ASP A 128 1.35 -24.77 -8.03
C ASP A 128 -0.04 -24.17 -7.74
N GLU A 129 -0.78 -24.77 -6.82
CA GLU A 129 -2.10 -24.30 -6.40
C GLU A 129 -2.05 -23.09 -5.45
N GLU A 130 -0.91 -22.86 -4.78
CA GLU A 130 -0.75 -21.75 -3.84
C GLU A 130 -0.08 -20.52 -4.48
N ASN A 131 0.51 -20.65 -5.68
CA ASN A 131 1.04 -19.50 -6.40
C ASN A 131 -0.08 -18.48 -6.67
N LEU A 132 0.25 -17.21 -6.45
CA LEU A 132 -0.60 -16.06 -6.75
C LEU A 132 0.04 -15.14 -7.81
N CYS A 133 1.31 -15.37 -8.17
CA CYS A 133 2.06 -14.47 -9.04
C CYS A 133 1.76 -14.72 -10.53
N ILE A 134 1.16 -13.73 -11.17
CA ILE A 134 0.88 -13.70 -12.62
C ILE A 134 1.98 -13.00 -13.45
N LEU A 135 3.17 -12.78 -12.86
CA LEU A 135 4.33 -12.14 -13.51
C LEU A 135 4.02 -10.76 -14.14
N CYS A 136 3.07 -9.99 -13.58
CA CYS A 136 2.64 -8.69 -14.11
C CYS A 136 3.74 -7.61 -14.10
N GLY A 137 4.78 -7.78 -13.26
CA GLY A 137 5.93 -6.87 -13.18
C GLY A 137 5.71 -5.57 -12.40
N LEU A 138 4.49 -5.26 -11.94
CA LEU A 138 4.18 -4.02 -11.22
C LEU A 138 5.09 -3.81 -9.98
N CYS A 139 5.38 -4.88 -9.25
CA CYS A 139 6.24 -4.88 -8.07
C CYS A 139 7.72 -4.56 -8.36
N ALA A 140 8.30 -5.13 -9.42
CA ALA A 140 9.64 -4.78 -9.87
C ALA A 140 9.69 -3.33 -10.38
N ARG A 141 8.69 -2.95 -11.18
CA ARG A 141 8.64 -1.64 -11.82
C ARG A 141 8.36 -0.48 -10.87
N ILE A 142 7.57 -0.66 -9.82
CA ILE A 142 7.43 0.36 -8.76
C ILE A 142 8.73 0.51 -7.96
N CYS A 143 9.47 -0.59 -7.75
CA CYS A 143 10.76 -0.59 -7.08
C CYS A 143 11.85 0.14 -7.89
N GLU A 144 11.81 0.02 -9.22
CA GLU A 144 12.68 0.72 -10.16
C GLU A 144 12.22 2.17 -10.42
N GLU A 145 11.09 2.35 -11.11
CA GLU A 145 10.66 3.63 -11.70
C GLU A 145 10.22 4.68 -10.68
N ARG A 146 9.84 4.28 -9.47
CA ARG A 146 9.37 5.21 -8.43
C ARG A 146 10.19 5.21 -7.16
N MET A 147 10.64 4.04 -6.70
CA MET A 147 11.48 3.96 -5.50
C MET A 147 12.98 4.12 -5.82
N GLY A 148 13.40 3.94 -7.08
CA GLY A 148 14.79 4.13 -7.51
C GLY A 148 15.77 3.09 -6.99
N ARG A 149 15.32 1.85 -6.74
CA ARG A 149 16.08 0.79 -6.07
C ARG A 149 16.32 -0.47 -6.89
N SER A 150 15.34 -0.87 -7.72
CA SER A 150 15.40 -2.12 -8.51
C SER A 150 15.75 -3.38 -7.69
N ALA A 151 15.35 -3.41 -6.41
CA ALA A 151 15.70 -4.45 -5.44
C ALA A 151 15.09 -5.83 -5.77
N ILE A 152 13.98 -5.84 -6.50
CA ILE A 152 13.36 -7.05 -7.04
C ILE A 152 13.16 -6.87 -8.55
N SER A 153 13.36 -7.95 -9.30
CA SER A 153 13.27 -7.96 -10.75
C SER A 153 12.74 -9.31 -11.25
N PHE A 154 12.69 -9.47 -12.58
CA PHE A 154 12.42 -10.78 -13.17
C PHE A 154 13.71 -11.60 -13.21
N VAL A 155 13.69 -12.75 -12.55
CA VAL A 155 14.80 -13.72 -12.56
C VAL A 155 14.34 -14.99 -13.27
N GLY A 156 15.26 -15.67 -13.98
CA GLY A 156 14.94 -16.82 -14.82
C GLY A 156 14.37 -16.44 -16.20
N ARG A 157 13.96 -17.44 -16.97
CA ARG A 157 13.43 -17.28 -18.34
C ARG A 157 12.40 -18.36 -18.66
N GLY A 158 11.52 -18.10 -19.62
CA GLY A 158 10.48 -19.07 -20.00
C GLY A 158 9.56 -19.40 -18.83
N ILE A 159 9.36 -20.70 -18.56
CA ILE A 159 8.53 -21.20 -17.45
C ILE A 159 9.19 -20.99 -16.08
N ASP A 160 10.53 -20.97 -16.00
CA ASP A 160 11.28 -20.78 -14.75
C ASP A 160 11.34 -19.30 -14.30
N ARG A 161 10.60 -18.41 -14.97
CA ARG A 161 10.64 -16.97 -14.72
C ARG A 161 9.81 -16.62 -13.49
N LYS A 162 10.43 -15.97 -12.51
CA LYS A 162 9.78 -15.48 -11.29
C LYS A 162 10.14 -14.02 -10.99
N ILE A 163 9.38 -13.39 -10.09
CA ILE A 163 9.81 -12.18 -9.41
C ILE A 163 10.66 -12.62 -8.22
N ASP A 164 11.88 -12.08 -8.13
CA ASP A 164 12.81 -12.39 -7.05
C ASP A 164 13.84 -11.25 -6.90
N THR A 165 14.67 -11.36 -5.87
CA THR A 165 15.90 -10.60 -5.73
C THR A 165 16.98 -11.11 -6.71
N PRO A 166 17.91 -10.25 -7.18
CA PRO A 166 19.05 -10.69 -7.97
C PRO A 166 19.81 -11.84 -7.30
N PHE A 167 20.17 -12.85 -8.08
CA PHE A 167 20.84 -14.09 -7.63
C PHE A 167 20.09 -14.90 -6.54
N HIS A 168 18.82 -14.60 -6.25
CA HIS A 168 18.06 -15.16 -5.12
C HIS A 168 18.66 -14.82 -3.74
N ILE A 169 19.43 -13.73 -3.66
CA ILE A 169 20.09 -13.26 -2.44
C ILE A 169 19.38 -12.00 -1.95
N GLN A 170 19.02 -11.98 -0.66
CA GLN A 170 18.43 -10.80 -0.02
C GLN A 170 19.29 -9.56 -0.26
N THR A 171 18.67 -8.49 -0.76
CA THR A 171 19.37 -7.28 -1.19
C THR A 171 19.08 -6.08 -0.30
N GLU A 172 20.11 -5.25 -0.17
CA GLU A 172 20.17 -4.08 0.68
C GLU A 172 19.52 -2.85 0.04
N GLU A 173 19.32 -2.90 -1.28
CA GLU A 173 18.53 -1.90 -2.02
C GLU A 173 17.05 -1.91 -1.60
N CYS A 174 16.58 -2.99 -0.96
CA CYS A 174 15.21 -3.06 -0.46
C CYS A 174 15.04 -2.23 0.82
N MET A 175 14.58 -0.98 0.67
CA MET A 175 14.23 -0.11 1.80
C MET A 175 12.91 -0.46 2.52
N ALA A 176 12.38 -1.68 2.35
CA ALA A 176 11.16 -2.19 2.98
C ALA A 176 9.89 -1.31 2.84
N CYS A 177 9.81 -0.46 1.81
CA CYS A 177 8.72 0.52 1.62
C CYS A 177 7.31 -0.04 1.39
N GLY A 178 7.12 -1.35 1.26
CA GLY A 178 5.82 -1.99 1.01
C GLY A 178 5.17 -1.71 -0.36
N ALA A 179 5.72 -0.80 -1.18
CA ALA A 179 5.13 -0.41 -2.47
C ALA A 179 4.88 -1.59 -3.41
N CYS A 180 5.77 -2.60 -3.40
CA CYS A 180 5.64 -3.83 -4.20
C CYS A 180 4.46 -4.72 -3.78
N ALA A 181 4.11 -4.75 -2.48
CA ALA A 181 2.93 -5.44 -1.98
C ALA A 181 1.65 -4.65 -2.32
N PHE A 182 1.69 -3.32 -2.13
CA PHE A 182 0.53 -2.45 -2.38
C PHE A 182 0.08 -2.44 -3.85
N VAL A 183 1.02 -2.47 -4.81
CA VAL A 183 0.68 -2.55 -6.25
C VAL A 183 0.41 -3.98 -6.74
N CYS A 184 0.44 -4.99 -5.88
CA CYS A 184 0.27 -6.38 -6.29
C CYS A 184 -1.22 -6.71 -6.52
N PRO A 185 -1.68 -6.95 -7.76
CA PRO A 185 -3.11 -7.14 -8.04
C PRO A 185 -3.66 -8.46 -7.48
N THR A 186 -2.78 -9.43 -7.20
CA THR A 186 -3.15 -10.80 -6.80
C THR A 186 -2.82 -11.14 -5.35
N GLY A 187 -2.16 -10.24 -4.59
CA GLY A 187 -1.69 -10.53 -3.23
C GLY A 187 -0.51 -11.52 -3.16
N ALA A 188 0.24 -11.66 -4.25
CA ALA A 188 1.41 -12.56 -4.36
C ALA A 188 2.67 -12.05 -3.63
N ILE A 189 2.70 -10.77 -3.27
CA ILE A 189 3.67 -10.20 -2.33
C ILE A 189 2.84 -9.64 -1.19
N LYS A 190 3.06 -10.14 0.02
CA LYS A 190 2.35 -9.69 1.23
C LYS A 190 3.22 -8.77 2.07
N LEU A 191 2.60 -7.91 2.86
CA LEU A 191 3.35 -6.97 3.70
C LEU A 191 4.09 -7.70 4.83
N GLU A 192 3.53 -8.82 5.26
CA GLU A 192 4.05 -9.72 6.30
C GLU A 192 5.30 -10.51 5.84
N GLU A 193 5.65 -10.49 4.56
CA GLU A 193 6.79 -11.24 3.99
C GLU A 193 8.09 -10.39 3.90
N ILE A 194 8.06 -9.13 4.37
CA ILE A 194 9.20 -8.19 4.34
C ILE A 194 9.94 -8.20 5.69
N HIS A 195 11.22 -8.59 5.71
CA HIS A 195 11.96 -8.91 6.96
C HIS A 195 13.40 -8.31 7.05
N LEU A 196 13.94 -8.25 8.27
CA LEU A 196 15.21 -7.59 8.64
C LEU A 196 16.30 -8.60 9.10
N VAL A 197 17.60 -8.29 8.97
CA VAL A 197 18.71 -9.20 9.33
C VAL A 197 19.89 -8.59 10.15
N ARG A 198 20.91 -7.94 9.56
CA ARG A 198 22.18 -7.62 10.26
C ARG A 198 22.97 -6.41 9.71
N LYS A 199 23.61 -5.64 10.59
CA LYS A 199 24.28 -4.34 10.31
C LYS A 199 25.70 -4.23 10.93
N SER A 200 26.60 -3.45 10.29
CA SER A 200 27.94 -3.05 10.78
C SER A 200 28.19 -1.55 10.55
N GLY A 201 28.96 -0.88 11.42
CA GLY A 201 29.01 0.59 11.49
C GLY A 201 30.14 1.31 10.73
N GLY A 202 29.93 2.60 10.45
CA GLY A 202 30.85 3.48 9.71
C GLY A 202 30.14 4.25 8.59
N LYS A 203 30.87 5.05 7.79
CA LYS A 203 30.33 5.68 6.55
C LYS A 203 30.38 4.76 5.31
N SER A 204 30.75 3.49 5.48
CA SER A 204 30.79 2.46 4.42
C SER A 204 30.52 1.09 5.03
N GLY A 205 29.60 0.29 4.47
CA GLY A 205 29.30 -1.07 4.93
C GLY A 205 27.87 -1.54 4.64
N THR A 206 27.69 -2.86 4.55
CA THR A 206 26.48 -3.58 4.09
C THR A 206 25.31 -3.58 5.11
N TYR A 207 24.08 -3.39 4.63
CA TYR A 207 22.80 -3.30 5.36
C TYR A 207 21.93 -4.56 5.28
N ILE A 208 21.48 -5.08 6.42
CA ILE A 208 20.04 -5.05 6.74
C ILE A 208 19.87 -4.46 8.16
N ALA A 209 18.93 -3.53 8.35
CA ALA A 209 19.10 -2.34 9.19
C ALA A 209 19.58 -2.48 10.66
N ASN A 210 20.31 -1.45 11.11
CA ASN A 210 19.73 -0.43 12.01
C ASN A 210 20.68 0.76 12.26
N GLU A 211 20.50 1.84 11.50
CA GLU A 211 20.63 3.24 11.97
C GLU A 211 20.26 4.20 10.83
N HIS A 212 19.17 4.92 11.00
CA HIS A 212 19.01 6.23 10.35
C HIS A 212 19.20 7.34 11.39
N LYS A 213 19.26 8.58 10.91
CA LYS A 213 19.50 9.77 11.74
C LYS A 213 18.16 10.47 11.99
N GLY A 214 17.96 10.91 13.23
CA GLY A 214 16.68 11.44 13.69
C GLY A 214 16.22 12.72 12.98
N GLY A 215 14.92 12.79 12.70
CA GLY A 215 14.21 14.03 12.39
C GLY A 215 13.64 14.68 13.66
N ARG A 216 13.54 16.01 13.66
CA ARG A 216 12.84 16.77 14.72
C ARG A 216 11.36 16.87 14.36
N GLY A 217 10.50 16.14 15.09
CA GLY A 217 9.05 16.27 14.98
C GLY A 217 8.47 17.23 16.03
N ARG A 218 7.47 18.03 15.64
CA ARG A 218 6.60 18.79 16.55
C ARG A 218 5.16 18.39 16.29
N GLY A 219 4.44 18.01 17.34
CA GLY A 219 3.04 17.61 17.29
C GLY A 219 2.30 18.00 18.56
N GLN A 220 1.09 17.47 18.75
CA GLN A 220 0.28 17.67 19.95
C GLN A 220 -0.39 16.37 20.40
N ILE A 221 -0.78 16.29 21.68
CA ILE A 221 -1.63 15.23 22.20
C ILE A 221 -3.09 15.53 21.85
N VAL A 222 -3.72 14.67 21.06
CA VAL A 222 -5.15 14.74 20.71
C VAL A 222 -6.00 14.12 21.82
N ALA A 223 -5.57 12.98 22.37
CA ALA A 223 -6.28 12.28 23.43
C ALA A 223 -5.32 11.53 24.37
N VAL A 224 -5.71 11.43 25.64
CA VAL A 224 -5.11 10.52 26.63
C VAL A 224 -6.14 9.46 26.95
N CYS A 225 -5.80 8.18 26.80
CA CYS A 225 -6.74 7.08 26.94
C CYS A 225 -6.20 6.03 27.92
N LEU A 226 -7.05 5.57 28.85
CA LEU A 226 -6.66 4.61 29.91
C LEU A 226 -7.66 3.45 29.99
N SER A 227 -7.23 2.29 30.51
CA SER A 227 -8.14 1.23 30.94
C SER A 227 -7.62 0.44 32.13
N GLN A 228 -8.53 0.08 33.06
CA GLN A 228 -8.27 -0.79 34.20
C GLN A 228 -8.49 -2.28 33.88
N LYS A 229 -8.82 -2.63 32.62
CA LYS A 229 -9.07 -4.00 32.17
C LYS A 229 -8.46 -4.23 30.79
N LYS A 230 -8.45 -5.48 30.33
CA LYS A 230 -7.96 -5.86 28.99
C LYS A 230 -9.03 -5.64 27.92
N GLU A 231 -9.46 -4.39 27.78
CA GLU A 231 -10.51 -3.89 26.89
C GLU A 231 -10.06 -2.57 26.22
N SER A 232 -10.86 -2.01 25.30
CA SER A 232 -10.59 -0.70 24.69
C SER A 232 -10.34 0.39 25.74
N LYS A 233 -9.39 1.28 25.46
CA LYS A 233 -9.07 2.38 26.38
C LYS A 233 -10.07 3.52 26.18
N LYS A 234 -10.36 4.26 27.25
CA LYS A 234 -11.33 5.36 27.23
C LYS A 234 -10.63 6.71 27.40
N PRO A 235 -11.04 7.76 26.67
CA PRO A 235 -10.49 9.10 26.85
C PRO A 235 -10.65 9.61 28.29
N VAL A 236 -9.61 10.29 28.79
CA VAL A 236 -9.59 10.98 30.08
C VAL A 236 -9.06 12.40 29.90
N ASN A 237 -9.49 13.32 30.77
CA ASN A 237 -9.10 14.73 30.70
C ASN A 237 -7.60 14.95 30.95
N GLN A 238 -6.96 14.05 31.70
CA GLN A 238 -5.53 14.00 31.95
C GLN A 238 -5.12 12.62 32.46
N GLY A 239 -3.85 12.24 32.28
CA GLY A 239 -3.24 11.05 32.86
C GLY A 239 -1.93 11.39 33.57
N LEU A 240 -1.63 10.70 34.65
CA LEU A 240 -0.36 10.83 35.39
C LEU A 240 0.61 9.74 34.93
N LEU A 241 1.73 10.14 34.34
CA LEU A 241 2.86 9.26 34.05
C LEU A 241 3.77 9.12 35.27
N LYS A 242 4.17 7.89 35.58
CA LYS A 242 5.17 7.56 36.60
C LYS A 242 6.37 6.87 35.96
N GLU A 243 7.57 7.26 36.40
CA GLU A 243 8.86 6.77 35.91
C GLU A 243 8.98 5.25 35.97
N ASP A 244 9.52 4.67 34.89
CA ASP A 244 9.63 3.25 34.59
C ASP A 244 8.36 2.41 34.91
N TYR A 245 7.19 3.05 34.90
CA TYR A 245 5.90 2.45 35.20
C TYR A 245 4.87 2.69 34.09
N GLY A 246 4.74 3.90 33.57
CA GLY A 246 3.66 4.26 32.63
C GLY A 246 2.54 5.04 33.29
N PHE A 247 1.33 4.96 32.74
CA PHE A 247 0.19 5.69 33.29
C PHE A 247 -0.36 5.06 34.57
N VAL A 248 -0.43 5.84 35.64
CA VAL A 248 -1.06 5.42 36.90
C VAL A 248 -2.54 5.12 36.65
N GLY A 249 -2.94 3.86 36.88
CA GLY A 249 -4.30 3.38 36.64
C GLY A 249 -4.52 2.67 35.30
N ASP A 250 -3.51 2.51 34.44
CA ASP A 250 -3.58 1.62 33.27
C ASP A 250 -3.16 0.19 33.61
N MET A 251 -3.89 -0.80 33.10
CA MET A 251 -3.59 -2.23 33.23
C MET A 251 -2.21 -2.64 32.67
N HIS A 252 -1.65 -1.88 31.73
CA HIS A 252 -0.33 -2.16 31.14
C HIS A 252 0.82 -1.44 31.87
N ALA A 253 0.53 -0.66 32.91
CA ALA A 253 1.55 -0.01 33.71
C ALA A 253 2.38 -1.03 34.51
N GLY A 254 3.67 -0.78 34.63
CA GLY A 254 4.66 -1.72 35.18
C GLY A 254 5.04 -2.86 34.22
N SER A 255 4.47 -2.92 33.02
CA SER A 255 4.87 -3.89 31.98
C SER A 255 6.01 -3.35 31.11
N ALA A 256 6.62 -4.22 30.29
CA ALA A 256 7.61 -3.81 29.26
C ALA A 256 7.05 -2.84 28.19
N ARG A 257 5.72 -2.65 28.15
CA ARG A 257 5.00 -1.77 27.21
C ARG A 257 4.24 -0.69 28.01
N GLN A 258 5.00 0.17 28.69
CA GLN A 258 4.49 1.13 29.68
C GLN A 258 3.50 2.15 29.12
N VAL A 259 3.76 2.70 27.93
CA VAL A 259 2.91 3.68 27.24
C VAL A 259 2.84 3.35 25.76
N SER A 260 1.64 3.32 25.17
CA SER A 260 1.44 3.22 23.72
C SER A 260 1.03 4.56 23.10
N LEU A 261 1.63 4.93 21.97
CA LEU A 261 1.34 6.12 21.19
C LEU A 261 0.86 5.73 19.78
N LEU A 262 -0.07 6.50 19.23
CA LEU A 262 -0.61 6.33 17.87
C LEU A 262 -0.87 7.70 17.24
N ALA A 263 -0.67 7.83 15.93
CA ALA A 263 -0.96 9.07 15.20
C ALA A 263 -2.42 9.07 14.71
N ILE A 264 -3.13 10.20 14.81
CA ILE A 264 -4.49 10.34 14.26
C ILE A 264 -4.49 10.21 12.73
N GLU A 265 -3.38 10.60 12.09
CA GLU A 265 -3.14 10.39 10.66
C GLU A 265 -3.16 8.91 10.29
N THR A 266 -2.69 8.01 11.16
CA THR A 266 -2.82 6.55 10.98
C THR A 266 -4.28 6.11 11.09
N VAL A 267 -5.04 6.61 12.07
CA VAL A 267 -6.46 6.30 12.24
C VAL A 267 -7.26 6.75 11.00
N ASN A 268 -6.99 7.96 10.51
CA ASN A 268 -7.63 8.52 9.32
C ASN A 268 -7.30 7.72 8.05
N LYS A 269 -6.03 7.33 7.85
CA LYS A 269 -5.64 6.42 6.74
C LYS A 269 -6.42 5.10 6.79
N MET A 270 -6.62 4.53 7.97
CA MET A 270 -7.37 3.28 8.14
C MET A 270 -8.85 3.45 7.82
N LEU A 271 -9.47 4.54 8.27
CA LEU A 271 -10.85 4.88 7.91
C LEU A 271 -11.03 5.03 6.40
N SER A 272 -10.19 5.84 5.74
CA SER A 272 -10.25 6.03 4.28
C SER A 272 -9.96 4.74 3.49
N ALA A 273 -9.07 3.87 3.98
CA ALA A 273 -8.84 2.57 3.39
C ALA A 273 -10.10 1.69 3.45
N LEU A 274 -10.76 1.62 4.61
CA LEU A 274 -12.02 0.87 4.79
C LEU A 274 -13.15 1.39 3.89
N GLU A 275 -13.30 2.72 3.80
CA GLU A 275 -14.28 3.38 2.92
C GLU A 275 -14.09 2.99 1.45
N SER A 276 -12.84 2.99 0.98
CA SER A 276 -12.50 2.63 -0.41
C SER A 276 -12.73 1.16 -0.75
N ILE A 277 -12.70 0.27 0.25
CA ILE A 277 -12.82 -1.18 0.07
C ILE A 277 -14.30 -1.64 0.10
N ASN A 278 -15.17 -1.01 0.89
CA ASN A 278 -16.58 -1.43 0.96
C ASN A 278 -17.56 -0.32 1.46
N PRO A 279 -17.94 0.64 0.59
CA PRO A 279 -18.70 1.84 1.00
C PRO A 279 -20.13 1.57 1.50
N ASP A 280 -20.74 0.44 1.14
CA ASP A 280 -22.10 0.09 1.57
C ASP A 280 -22.13 -0.65 2.91
N ARG A 281 -21.04 -1.36 3.25
CA ARG A 281 -20.91 -2.05 4.54
C ARG A 281 -20.68 -1.07 5.69
N MET A 282 -19.98 0.04 5.46
CA MET A 282 -19.80 1.09 6.47
C MET A 282 -21.08 1.89 6.72
N ARG A 283 -21.80 2.27 5.65
CA ARG A 283 -23.09 3.01 5.76
C ARG A 283 -24.21 2.22 6.44
N SER A 284 -24.14 0.89 6.45
CA SER A 284 -25.11 0.03 7.14
C SER A 284 -24.79 -0.26 8.61
N GLN A 285 -23.61 0.13 9.12
CA GLN A 285 -23.16 -0.21 10.48
C GLN A 285 -22.74 0.99 11.35
N ASP A 286 -22.74 2.22 10.82
CA ASP A 286 -22.53 3.47 11.57
C ASP A 286 -21.25 3.46 12.44
N ILE A 287 -20.18 2.83 11.90
CA ILE A 287 -18.94 2.50 12.63
C ILE A 287 -18.16 3.78 12.95
N LYS A 288 -18.21 4.19 14.21
CA LYS A 288 -17.40 5.29 14.76
C LYS A 288 -16.21 4.73 15.51
N ILE A 289 -14.99 5.01 15.04
CA ILE A 289 -13.75 4.75 15.77
C ILE A 289 -13.47 5.95 16.67
N ASN A 290 -13.26 5.69 17.97
CA ASN A 290 -12.98 6.70 18.98
C ASN A 290 -11.54 6.55 19.49
N PRO A 291 -10.91 7.61 20.02
CA PRO A 291 -9.60 7.50 20.64
C PRO A 291 -9.59 6.47 21.77
N GLY A 292 -8.64 5.54 21.73
CA GLY A 292 -8.49 4.41 22.65
C GLY A 292 -9.06 3.08 22.14
N ASP A 293 -9.86 3.06 21.05
CA ASP A 293 -10.37 1.83 20.42
C ASP A 293 -9.23 0.99 19.79
N SER A 294 -8.12 1.63 19.43
CA SER A 294 -6.89 0.96 18.98
C SER A 294 -5.94 0.57 20.15
N ALA A 295 -6.39 0.68 21.40
CA ALA A 295 -5.63 0.43 22.62
C ALA A 295 -4.31 1.24 22.76
N GLU A 296 -4.27 2.43 22.17
CA GLU A 296 -3.29 3.48 22.41
C GLU A 296 -3.55 4.19 23.76
N ASN A 297 -2.49 4.65 24.43
CA ASN A 297 -2.59 5.53 25.59
C ASN A 297 -2.55 7.01 25.22
N LEU A 298 -1.85 7.36 24.13
CA LEU A 298 -1.77 8.71 23.60
C LEU A 298 -2.10 8.68 22.11
N LEU A 299 -3.12 9.42 21.72
CA LEU A 299 -3.35 9.77 20.33
C LEU A 299 -2.63 11.10 20.06
N THR A 300 -1.83 11.16 19.00
CA THR A 300 -1.00 12.33 18.65
C THR A 300 -1.34 12.85 17.25
N GLU A 301 -1.08 14.12 17.00
CA GLU A 301 -1.21 14.75 15.67
C GLU A 301 0.07 15.54 15.33
N GLY A 302 0.40 15.66 14.05
CA GLY A 302 1.52 16.46 13.54
C GLY A 302 2.90 15.82 13.69
N ILE A 303 2.99 14.64 14.32
CA ILE A 303 4.24 13.88 14.45
C ILE A 303 4.18 12.54 13.73
N ASP A 304 5.12 12.31 12.84
CA ASP A 304 5.38 10.99 12.27
C ASP A 304 6.06 10.09 13.30
N LEU A 305 5.25 9.38 14.09
CA LEU A 305 5.71 8.41 15.08
C LEU A 305 6.52 7.25 14.46
N MET A 306 6.28 6.91 13.19
CA MET A 306 6.96 5.79 12.52
C MET A 306 8.35 6.17 12.02
N SER A 307 8.64 7.46 11.85
CA SER A 307 9.98 8.00 11.61
C SER A 307 10.87 8.07 12.86
N LEU A 308 10.32 7.84 14.06
CA LEU A 308 11.07 7.89 15.31
C LEU A 308 11.92 6.64 15.50
N HIS A 309 13.04 6.81 16.21
CA HIS A 309 13.98 5.72 16.50
C HIS A 309 13.77 5.21 17.93
N ILE A 310 14.06 3.94 18.19
CA ILE A 310 14.17 3.45 19.58
C ILE A 310 15.27 4.25 20.30
N GLY A 311 15.00 4.70 21.53
CA GLY A 311 15.85 5.66 22.26
C GLY A 311 15.57 7.15 21.96
N THR A 312 14.64 7.47 21.04
CA THR A 312 14.18 8.87 20.85
C THR A 312 13.42 9.33 22.07
N ARG A 313 13.75 10.53 22.58
CA ARG A 313 13.01 11.17 23.65
C ARG A 313 11.86 12.00 23.09
N ILE A 314 10.66 11.73 23.60
CA ILE A 314 9.45 12.47 23.32
C ILE A 314 9.12 13.29 24.56
N TYR A 315 9.26 14.61 24.45
CA TYR A 315 8.94 15.58 25.47
C TYR A 315 7.48 16.01 25.31
N ILE A 316 6.69 15.89 26.38
CA ILE A 316 5.26 16.16 26.37
C ILE A 316 4.93 17.20 27.47
N GLY A 317 4.29 18.30 27.06
CA GLY A 317 3.97 19.39 27.97
C GLY A 317 5.25 20.05 28.52
N LYS A 318 5.35 20.16 29.85
CA LYS A 318 6.49 20.79 30.55
C LYS A 318 7.39 19.81 31.31
N GLU A 319 6.92 18.60 31.59
CA GLU A 319 7.48 17.74 32.65
C GLU A 319 7.65 16.28 32.20
N ALA A 320 6.75 15.76 31.36
CA ALA A 320 6.79 14.36 30.98
C ALA A 320 7.81 14.09 29.86
N ILE A 321 8.65 13.09 30.07
CA ILE A 321 9.61 12.61 29.07
C ILE A 321 9.40 11.11 28.87
N LEU A 322 9.05 10.73 27.65
CA LEU A 322 8.98 9.34 27.21
C LEU A 322 10.21 9.00 26.37
N GLU A 323 10.64 7.75 26.37
CA GLU A 323 11.69 7.22 25.48
C GLU A 323 11.13 6.04 24.70
N VAL A 324 11.17 6.12 23.37
CA VAL A 324 10.63 5.07 22.48
C VAL A 324 11.38 3.75 22.72
N THR A 325 10.65 2.69 23.07
CA THR A 325 11.19 1.35 23.33
C THR A 325 10.87 0.34 22.23
N GLN A 326 9.78 0.54 21.48
CA GLN A 326 9.33 -0.37 20.43
C GLN A 326 8.61 0.40 19.33
N LEU A 327 8.89 0.08 18.06
CA LEU A 327 8.10 0.54 16.92
C LEU A 327 7.12 -0.56 16.49
N GLY A 328 5.90 -0.16 16.14
CA GLY A 328 4.82 -1.05 15.73
C GLY A 328 4.25 -1.95 16.84
N LYS A 329 3.11 -2.59 16.57
CA LYS A 329 2.46 -3.57 17.46
C LYS A 329 2.62 -4.99 16.91
N ALA A 330 3.21 -5.88 17.70
CA ALA A 330 3.30 -7.30 17.34
C ALA A 330 1.90 -7.95 17.30
N PHE A 331 1.58 -8.62 16.18
CA PHE A 331 0.27 -9.17 15.90
C PHE A 331 -0.09 -10.33 16.86
N HIS A 332 -1.24 -10.24 17.54
CA HIS A 332 -1.74 -11.30 18.42
C HIS A 332 -3.23 -11.61 18.15
N ARG A 333 -3.41 -12.70 17.39
CA ARG A 333 -4.66 -13.43 17.04
C ARG A 333 -5.54 -12.85 15.91
N PRO A 334 -6.15 -13.73 15.08
CA PRO A 334 -7.17 -13.35 14.12
C PRO A 334 -8.52 -13.15 14.82
N GLY A 335 -9.21 -12.06 14.50
CA GLY A 335 -10.53 -11.73 15.05
C GLY A 335 -10.71 -10.24 15.26
N PHE A 336 -11.16 -9.54 14.22
CA PHE A 336 -11.78 -8.21 14.23
C PHE A 336 -11.39 -7.25 15.38
N TYR A 337 -10.18 -6.72 15.32
CA TYR A 337 -9.87 -5.41 15.90
C TYR A 337 -8.97 -4.64 14.92
N LEU A 338 -9.32 -3.38 14.65
CA LEU A 338 -8.49 -2.43 13.92
C LEU A 338 -7.33 -2.01 14.84
N LEU A 339 -6.38 -2.92 15.02
CA LEU A 339 -5.09 -2.62 15.64
C LEU A 339 -4.15 -2.13 14.56
N PRO A 340 -3.74 -0.85 14.56
CA PRO A 340 -2.74 -0.38 13.64
C PRO A 340 -1.41 -1.09 13.90
N LEU A 341 -0.82 -1.59 12.81
CA LEU A 341 0.57 -2.04 12.78
C LEU A 341 1.54 -0.87 13.02
N GLU A 342 1.08 0.35 12.69
CA GLU A 342 1.71 1.63 13.01
C GLU A 342 1.40 2.08 14.47
N GLY A 343 2.28 2.92 15.02
CA GLY A 343 2.27 3.35 16.43
C GLY A 343 3.53 2.87 17.16
N VAL A 344 3.79 3.42 18.35
CA VAL A 344 5.04 3.15 19.10
C VAL A 344 4.75 2.87 20.56
N PHE A 345 5.59 2.07 21.21
CA PHE A 345 5.63 2.00 22.67
C PHE A 345 6.81 2.80 23.19
N ALA A 346 6.63 3.39 24.36
CA ALA A 346 7.66 4.12 25.07
C ALA A 346 7.67 3.75 26.55
N ARG A 347 8.82 3.93 27.20
CA ARG A 347 8.96 3.94 28.66
C ARG A 347 8.95 5.37 29.18
N VAL A 348 8.57 5.55 30.44
CA VAL A 348 8.58 6.85 31.11
C VAL A 348 9.96 7.10 31.70
N VAL A 349 10.71 8.03 31.10
CA VAL A 349 12.00 8.49 31.62
C VAL A 349 11.81 9.53 32.71
N GLN A 350 10.83 10.42 32.55
CA GLN A 350 10.45 11.39 33.56
C GLN A 350 8.92 11.44 33.67
N GLY A 351 8.42 11.33 34.89
CA GLY A 351 7.00 11.39 35.20
C GLY A 351 6.41 12.79 35.02
N GLY A 352 5.09 12.88 34.94
CA GLY A 352 4.40 14.16 34.78
C GLY A 352 2.92 13.99 34.43
N VAL A 353 2.17 15.09 34.51
CA VAL A 353 0.77 15.12 34.03
C VAL A 353 0.77 15.39 32.53
N VAL A 354 0.04 14.56 31.78
CA VAL A 354 -0.20 14.72 30.34
C VAL A 354 -1.70 14.87 30.09
N LYS A 355 -2.09 15.79 29.22
CA LYS A 355 -3.47 16.07 28.85
C LYS A 355 -3.61 16.35 27.34
N PRO A 356 -4.83 16.25 26.78
CA PRO A 356 -5.12 16.76 25.44
C PRO A 356 -4.71 18.24 25.30
N GLY A 357 -4.16 18.59 24.13
CA GLY A 357 -3.61 19.92 23.82
C GLY A 357 -2.18 20.17 24.32
N ASP A 358 -1.54 19.23 25.02
CA ASP A 358 -0.11 19.36 25.34
C ASP A 358 0.74 19.26 24.06
N ASN A 359 1.70 20.19 23.92
CA ASN A 359 2.70 20.13 22.86
C ASN A 359 3.60 18.91 23.05
N LEU A 360 3.94 18.27 21.93
CA LEU A 360 4.80 17.11 21.86
C LEU A 360 5.99 17.44 20.94
N THR A 361 7.22 17.16 21.40
CA THR A 361 8.41 17.27 20.54
C THR A 361 9.29 16.03 20.68
N ALA A 362 9.84 15.55 19.55
CA ALA A 362 10.75 14.42 19.54
C ALA A 362 12.18 14.86 19.23
N GLN A 363 13.14 14.38 20.02
CA GLN A 363 14.57 14.62 19.85
C GLN A 363 15.35 13.33 20.08
N LEU A 364 16.38 13.10 19.26
CA LEU A 364 17.31 12.01 19.46
C LEU A 364 18.21 12.35 20.66
N ASN A 365 18.48 11.37 21.53
CA ASN A 365 19.28 11.58 22.72
C ASN A 365 20.74 11.95 22.32
N GLY A 366 21.23 13.13 22.72
CA GLY A 366 22.60 13.59 22.42
C GLY A 366 22.78 14.56 21.25
N MET A 367 21.75 15.36 20.90
CA MET A 367 21.82 16.49 19.93
C MET A 367 21.14 17.76 20.47
#